data_AF-A0AA38GJM2-F1
#
_entry.id   AF-A0AA38GJM2-F1
#
_cell.length_a   1.000
_cell.length_b   1.000
_cell.length_c   1.000
_cell.angle_alpha   90.00
_cell.angle_beta   90.00
_cell.angle_gamma   90.00
#
_symmetry.space_group_name_H-M   'P 1'
#
loop_
_entity.id
_entity.type
_entity.pdbx_description
1 polymer ?
#
loop_
_entity_poly.entity_id
_entity_poly.type
_entity_poly.pdbx_seq_one_letter_code
_entity_poly.pdbx_strand_id
1 'polypeptide(L)'
;MKDHRDQLSSINKKVDDDDMVALVLNNLPSSYESFVEAFHLMAESQTLMFDKASSYLLKKEWRQLQAESNSDHSESALVTQSKGKWKRQS
;
A
#
# COMPACT_ATOMS: atom_id res chain seq x y z
N MET A 1 -48.52 9.57 -15.66
CA MET A 1 -47.32 9.22 -16.44
C MET A 1 -46.14 9.33 -15.49
N LYS A 2 -45.32 8.28 -15.36
CA LYS A 2 -44.12 8.33 -14.51
C LYS A 2 -43.07 9.17 -15.23
N ASP A 3 -42.56 10.19 -14.56
CA ASP A 3 -41.62 11.13 -15.13
C ASP A 3 -40.27 10.41 -15.35
N HIS A 4 -39.90 10.19 -16.61
CA HIS A 4 -38.67 9.49 -16.99
C HIS A 4 -37.41 10.23 -16.51
N ARG A 5 -37.56 11.53 -16.18
CA ARG A 5 -36.52 12.38 -15.61
C ARG A 5 -36.10 11.94 -14.20
N ASP A 6 -37.05 11.47 -13.40
CA ASP A 6 -36.80 10.96 -12.04
C ASP A 6 -36.12 9.59 -12.05
N GLN A 7 -36.38 8.80 -13.10
CA GLN A 7 -35.68 7.53 -13.30
C GLN A 7 -34.24 7.76 -13.74
N LEU A 8 -33.99 8.71 -14.64
CA LEU A 8 -32.63 9.05 -15.08
C LEU A 8 -31.79 9.69 -13.97
N SER A 9 -32.38 10.53 -13.11
CA SER A 9 -31.68 11.07 -11.94
C SER A 9 -31.32 10.00 -10.92
N SER A 10 -32.13 8.94 -10.79
CA SER A 10 -31.83 7.79 -9.95
C SER A 10 -30.71 6.88 -10.48
N ILE A 11 -30.44 6.93 -11.80
CA ILE A 11 -29.33 6.22 -12.46
C ILE A 11 -28.02 7.02 -12.32
N ASN A 12 -28.10 8.34 -12.17
CA ASN A 12 -26.96 9.21 -11.90
C ASN A 12 -26.50 9.15 -10.42
N LYS A 13 -26.60 7.97 -9.80
CA LYS A 13 -25.97 7.72 -8.51
C LYS A 13 -24.47 7.77 -8.72
N LYS A 14 -23.84 8.78 -8.14
CA LYS A 14 -22.39 8.79 -7.96
C LYS A 14 -22.02 7.48 -7.29
N VAL A 15 -21.03 6.78 -7.84
CA VAL A 15 -20.44 5.63 -7.15
C VAL A 15 -19.92 6.15 -5.82
N ASP A 16 -20.32 5.52 -4.74
CA ASP A 16 -19.90 5.94 -3.41
C ASP A 16 -18.39 5.66 -3.24
N ASP A 17 -17.71 6.51 -2.48
CA ASP A 17 -16.26 6.39 -2.25
C ASP A 17 -15.90 5.01 -1.69
N ASP A 18 -16.75 4.45 -0.84
CA ASP A 18 -16.56 3.12 -0.25
C ASP A 18 -16.58 2.03 -1.33
N ASP A 19 -17.47 2.13 -2.32
CA ASP A 19 -17.55 1.20 -3.45
C ASP A 19 -16.31 1.32 -4.34
N MET A 20 -15.82 2.54 -4.57
CA MET A 20 -14.59 2.78 -5.34
C MET A 20 -13.36 2.21 -4.63
N VAL A 21 -13.26 2.42 -3.31
CA VAL A 21 -12.16 1.90 -2.49
C VAL A 21 -12.19 0.38 -2.48
N ALA A 22 -13.35 -0.23 -2.26
CA ALA A 22 -13.52 -1.67 -2.30
C ALA A 22 -13.14 -2.25 -3.67
N LEU A 23 -13.55 -1.59 -4.77
CA LEU A 23 -13.20 -2.02 -6.11
C LEU A 23 -11.69 -2.01 -6.34
N VAL A 24 -10.99 -0.96 -5.90
CA VAL A 24 -9.53 -0.90 -6.02
C VAL A 24 -8.86 -1.99 -5.19
N LEU A 25 -9.18 -2.09 -3.90
CA LEU A 25 -8.53 -3.03 -2.98
C LEU A 25 -8.71 -4.50 -3.41
N ASN A 26 -9.90 -4.86 -3.90
CA ASN A 26 -10.20 -6.22 -4.36
C ASN A 26 -9.49 -6.61 -5.67
N ASN A 27 -9.05 -5.63 -6.46
CA ASN A 27 -8.35 -5.86 -7.72
C ASN A 27 -6.83 -5.69 -7.61
N LEU A 28 -6.30 -5.47 -6.40
CA LEU A 28 -4.85 -5.43 -6.20
C LEU A 28 -4.24 -6.85 -6.28
N PRO A 29 -3.00 -6.97 -6.79
CA PRO A 29 -2.27 -8.23 -6.74
C PRO A 29 -2.05 -8.75 -5.32
N SER A 30 -1.81 -10.06 -5.15
CA SER A 30 -1.56 -10.67 -3.83
C SER A 30 -0.34 -10.10 -3.09
N SER A 31 0.63 -9.51 -3.80
CA SER A 31 1.75 -8.75 -3.20
C SER A 31 1.29 -7.53 -2.38
N TYR A 32 0.01 -7.18 -2.46
CA TYR A 32 -0.62 -6.11 -1.69
C TYR A 32 -1.46 -6.58 -0.51
N GLU A 33 -1.57 -7.87 -0.21
CA GLU A 33 -2.38 -8.36 0.91
C GLU A 33 -2.08 -7.64 2.22
N SER A 34 -0.80 -7.53 2.62
CA SER A 34 -0.43 -6.82 3.85
C SER A 34 -0.79 -5.33 3.84
N PHE A 35 -0.91 -4.72 2.67
CA PHE A 35 -1.39 -3.34 2.55
C PHE A 35 -2.91 -3.27 2.71
N VAL A 36 -3.64 -4.21 2.10
CA VAL A 36 -5.10 -4.29 2.20
C VAL A 36 -5.53 -4.54 3.65
N GLU A 37 -4.87 -5.47 4.36
CA GLU A 37 -5.11 -5.72 5.79
C GLU A 37 -4.85 -4.47 6.65
N ALA A 38 -3.69 -3.82 6.45
CA ALA A 38 -3.36 -2.60 7.18
C ALA A 38 -4.32 -1.45 6.85
N PHE A 39 -4.81 -1.38 5.62
CA PHE A 39 -5.78 -0.40 5.18
C PHE A 39 -7.14 -0.64 5.86
N HIS A 40 -7.62 -1.89 5.93
CA HIS A 40 -8.86 -2.24 6.64
C HIS A 40 -8.80 -1.89 8.13
N LEU A 41 -7.70 -2.23 8.80
CA LEU A 41 -7.50 -1.87 10.21
C LEU A 41 -7.55 -0.35 10.43
N MET A 42 -7.03 0.43 9.48
CA MET A 42 -7.07 1.88 9.53
C MET A 42 -8.49 2.42 9.26
N ALA A 43 -9.23 1.80 8.34
CA ALA A 43 -10.60 2.16 7.98
C ALA A 43 -11.59 1.95 9.12
N GLU A 44 -11.37 0.96 10.00
CA GLU A 44 -12.21 0.75 11.19
C GLU A 44 -12.22 1.96 12.14
N SER A 45 -11.18 2.81 12.09
CA SER A 45 -11.05 3.98 12.95
C SER A 45 -11.49 5.31 12.31
N GLN A 46 -11.74 5.33 11.00
CA GLN A 46 -12.06 6.57 10.25
C GLN A 46 -12.71 6.27 8.90
N THR A 47 -13.66 7.11 8.48
CA THR A 47 -14.18 7.08 7.11
C THR A 47 -13.07 7.49 6.13
N LEU A 48 -12.74 6.61 5.19
CA LEU A 48 -11.65 6.81 4.25
C LEU A 48 -12.21 7.17 2.87
N MET A 49 -11.93 8.40 2.43
CA MET A 49 -12.25 8.84 1.07
C MET A 49 -11.31 8.18 0.05
N PHE A 50 -11.82 8.01 -1.17
CA PHE A 50 -11.10 7.36 -2.27
C PHE A 50 -9.74 8.00 -2.56
N ASP A 51 -9.65 9.33 -2.51
CA ASP A 51 -8.41 10.08 -2.72
C ASP A 51 -7.31 9.72 -1.72
N LYS A 52 -7.70 9.46 -0.46
CA LYS A 52 -6.75 9.03 0.58
C LYS A 52 -6.24 7.63 0.30
N ALA A 53 -7.13 6.71 -0.07
CA ALA A 53 -6.76 5.33 -0.42
C ALA A 53 -5.76 5.30 -1.58
N SER A 54 -6.05 6.07 -2.63
CA SER A 54 -5.19 6.24 -3.80
C SER A 54 -3.81 6.79 -3.42
N SER A 55 -3.77 7.81 -2.56
CA SER A 55 -2.51 8.41 -2.08
C SER A 55 -1.65 7.41 -1.28
N TYR A 56 -2.27 6.58 -0.43
CA TYR A 56 -1.56 5.56 0.33
C TYR A 56 -0.98 4.46 -0.57
N LEU A 57 -1.75 4.05 -1.58
CA LEU A 57 -1.31 3.05 -2.54
C LEU A 57 -0.11 3.55 -3.35
N LEU A 58 -0.18 4.77 -3.90
CA LEU A 58 0.93 5.38 -4.64
C LEU A 58 2.19 5.54 -3.78
N LYS A 59 2.03 5.87 -2.50
CA LYS A 59 3.16 5.96 -1.56
C LYS A 59 3.79 4.59 -1.25
N LYS A 60 3.01 3.50 -1.32
CA LYS A 60 3.56 2.13 -1.21
C LYS A 60 4.35 1.78 -2.46
N GLU A 61 3.78 2.01 -3.65
CA GLU A 61 4.46 1.79 -4.93
C GLU A 61 5.82 2.49 -4.99
N TRP A 62 5.81 3.78 -4.67
CA TRP A 62 7.04 4.58 -4.66
C TRP A 62 8.12 3.99 -3.75
N ARG A 63 7.73 3.47 -2.57
CA ARG A 63 8.66 2.84 -1.65
C ARG A 63 9.20 1.50 -2.16
N GLN A 64 8.37 0.71 -2.83
CA GLN A 64 8.81 -0.55 -3.45
C GLN A 64 9.82 -0.28 -4.57
N LEU A 65 9.52 0.67 -5.46
CA LEU A 65 10.43 1.08 -6.54
C LEU A 65 11.77 1.60 -6.00
N GLN A 66 11.76 2.39 -4.91
CA GLN A 66 12.98 2.86 -4.26
C GLN A 66 13.79 1.73 -3.58
N ALA A 67 13.12 0.72 -3.04
CA ALA A 67 13.78 -0.43 -2.43
C ALA A 67 14.47 -1.31 -3.48
N GLU A 68 13.79 -1.56 -4.61
CA GLU A 68 14.34 -2.30 -5.75
C GLU A 68 15.50 -1.55 -6.43
N SER A 69 15.43 -0.23 -6.50
CA SER A 69 16.54 0.59 -7.01
C SER A 69 17.78 0.56 -6.10
N ASN A 70 17.63 0.26 -4.80
CA ASN A 70 18.74 0.24 -3.83
C ASN A 70 19.29 -1.18 -3.56
N SER A 71 18.60 -2.24 -4.00
CA SER A 71 19.07 -3.62 -3.83
C SER A 71 20.25 -3.97 -4.74
N ASP A 72 20.50 -3.23 -5.82
CA ASP A 72 21.66 -3.44 -6.70
C ASP A 72 23.00 -2.93 -6.12
N HIS A 73 23.01 -2.31 -4.92
CA HIS A 73 24.23 -1.73 -4.33
C HIS A 73 24.56 -2.23 -2.91
N SER A 74 23.86 -3.24 -2.40
CA SER A 74 23.97 -3.66 -1.00
C SER A 74 24.57 -5.06 -0.79
N GLU A 75 25.54 -5.49 -1.61
CA GLU A 75 26.36 -6.69 -1.34
C GLU A 75 27.71 -6.38 -0.63
N SER A 76 27.85 -5.22 0.02
CA SER A 76 29.11 -4.92 0.71
C SER A 76 28.92 -4.22 2.07
N ALA A 77 28.20 -4.85 3.00
CA ALA A 77 28.20 -4.41 4.40
C ALA A 77 28.04 -5.54 5.43
N LEU A 78 28.64 -6.70 5.17
CA LEU A 78 28.87 -7.73 6.21
C LEU A 78 30.30 -8.28 6.13
N VAL A 79 31.30 -7.40 6.26
CA VAL A 79 32.63 -7.84 6.70
C VAL A 79 32.60 -7.89 8.23
N THR A 80 32.22 -9.05 8.75
CA THR A 80 32.52 -9.45 10.12
C THR A 80 34.03 -9.40 10.31
N GLN A 81 34.54 -8.43 11.06
CA GLN A 81 35.91 -8.44 11.53
C GLN A 81 36.03 -9.45 12.69
N SER A 82 36.06 -10.74 12.33
CA SER A 82 36.40 -11.84 13.22
C SER A 82 37.80 -12.36 12.86
N LYS A 83 38.84 -11.77 13.46
CA LYS A 83 40.18 -12.35 13.61
C LYS A 83 40.63 -12.00 15.03
N GLY A 84 40.57 -12.90 16.00
CA GLY A 84 41.56 -13.96 16.23
C GLY A 84 42.75 -13.38 17.04
N LYS A 85 42.73 -13.45 18.38
CA LYS A 85 43.51 -14.38 19.23
C LYS A 85 45.06 -14.28 19.08
N TRP A 86 45.77 -13.74 20.08
CA TRP A 86 46.81 -14.42 20.91
C TRP A 86 47.70 -13.49 21.76
N LYS A 87 47.70 -13.76 23.08
CA LYS A 87 48.81 -13.85 24.06
C LYS A 87 50.03 -12.92 23.91
N ARG A 88 50.27 -12.09 24.93
CA ARG A 88 51.64 -11.73 25.36
C ARG A 88 51.75 -11.86 26.88
N GLN A 89 52.47 -12.90 27.32
CA GLN A 89 53.23 -12.88 28.56
C GLN A 89 54.59 -12.27 28.23
N SER A 90 55.02 -11.27 29.00
CA SER A 90 56.31 -11.26 29.69
C SER A 90 56.36 -10.07 30.65
#